data_AF-A0A077MC26-F1
#
_entry.id   AF-A0A077MC26-F1
#
_cell.length_a   1.000
_cell.length_b   1.000
_cell.length_c   1.000
_cell.angle_alpha   90.00
_cell.angle_beta   90.00
_cell.angle_gamma   90.00
#
_symmetry.space_group_name_H-M   'P 1'
#
loop_
_entity.id
_entity.type
_entity.pdbx_description
1 polymer ?
#
loop_
_entity_poly.entity_id
_entity_poly.type
_entity_poly.pdbx_seq_one_letter_code
_entity_poly.pdbx_strand_id
1 'polypeptide(L)'
;MIGGGIVGLAVAREVTRRLPAAEVVVFEKEARLAAHQSGHNSGVVHAGIYYPPGSVKAQLCTRGRGLLEDYLAEHALPYAQCGKLVVALTAAELPRFEELARRATANGVPGLRRVEGAGITDIEPYAAGLAALHSPATGITDYAAVAESLAAQVISTGGSIRLGSPVVAIRRVVGGIEVATPHARSRLDRLVLCAGLHADRVARLAGGSPEPRIVPFRGEYLRVHPDKQDLVRSMVYPVPDPRYPFLGVHFTRRVDGSLDVGPNAVLALAREGYGWGAVSLRDLGAYAAFPGFRRMARRHWRTAVGELWGSASRAAYMEKASRYVPAITAADVARGVAGVRAQALDRDGSLVDDFRIESQDGITAVRNAPSPAATSSLAIAEVIVDRVLAER
;
A
#
# COMPACT_ATOMS: atom_id res chain seq x y z
N MET A 1 12.29 14.47 8.33
CA MET A 1 11.39 13.35 7.98
C MET A 1 11.72 12.12 8.79
N ILE A 2 10.73 11.36 9.29
CA ILE A 2 10.93 10.03 9.89
C ILE A 2 10.28 8.97 9.00
N GLY A 3 11.08 8.05 8.48
CA GLY A 3 10.70 6.98 7.56
C GLY A 3 11.23 7.21 6.14
N GLY A 4 12.06 6.29 5.66
CA GLY A 4 12.63 6.21 4.31
C GLY A 4 11.83 5.28 3.39
N GLY A 5 10.51 5.23 3.57
CA GLY A 5 9.58 4.66 2.59
C GLY A 5 9.16 5.69 1.54
N ILE A 6 8.45 5.24 0.50
CA ILE A 6 8.09 6.07 -0.66
C ILE A 6 7.35 7.37 -0.29
N VAL A 7 6.45 7.33 0.70
CA VAL A 7 5.73 8.54 1.15
C VAL A 7 6.68 9.53 1.84
N GLY A 8 7.57 9.05 2.71
CA GLY A 8 8.53 9.91 3.41
C GLY A 8 9.53 10.54 2.45
N LEU A 9 10.00 9.79 1.45
CA LEU A 9 10.93 10.27 0.43
C LEU A 9 10.26 11.21 -0.57
N ALA A 10 9.01 10.95 -0.97
CA ALA A 10 8.23 11.86 -1.81
C ALA A 10 8.02 13.21 -1.12
N VAL A 11 7.68 13.21 0.18
CA VAL A 11 7.56 14.46 0.96
C VAL A 11 8.91 15.16 1.08
N ALA A 12 9.99 14.43 1.38
CA ALA A 12 11.33 15.01 1.47
C ALA A 12 11.71 15.74 0.17
N ARG A 13 11.51 15.09 -0.99
CA ARG A 13 11.74 15.67 -2.31
C ARG A 13 10.88 16.91 -2.56
N GLU A 14 9.60 16.84 -2.20
CA GLU A 14 8.68 17.95 -2.42
C GLU A 14 9.04 19.16 -1.56
N VAL A 15 9.53 18.95 -0.33
CA VAL A 15 10.10 20.01 0.52
C VAL A 15 11.31 20.64 -0.16
N THR A 16 12.29 19.85 -0.61
CA THR A 16 13.50 20.40 -1.27
C THR A 16 13.17 21.19 -2.54
N ARG A 17 12.14 20.78 -3.27
CA ARG A 17 11.68 21.46 -4.49
C ARG A 17 11.00 22.81 -4.20
N ARG A 18 10.16 22.86 -3.17
CA ARG A 18 9.38 24.06 -2.82
C ARG A 18 10.10 25.01 -1.88
N LEU A 19 11.07 24.51 -1.12
CA LEU A 19 11.88 25.26 -0.17
C LEU A 19 13.37 24.97 -0.38
N PRO A 20 14.01 25.54 -1.42
CA PRO A 20 15.41 25.25 -1.74
C PRO A 20 16.41 25.60 -0.63
N ALA A 21 16.03 26.50 0.28
CA ALA A 21 16.85 26.89 1.43
C ALA A 21 16.62 26.01 2.69
N ALA A 22 15.66 25.08 2.65
CA ALA A 22 15.39 24.22 3.80
C ALA A 22 16.39 23.07 3.89
N GLU A 23 16.98 22.88 5.08
CA GLU A 23 17.79 21.70 5.37
C GLU A 23 16.87 20.50 5.63
N VAL A 24 16.97 19.47 4.77
CA VAL A 24 16.15 18.26 4.88
C VAL A 24 16.99 17.10 5.37
N VAL A 25 16.55 16.46 6.46
CA VAL A 25 17.10 15.19 6.95
C VAL A 25 16.01 14.13 7.01
N VAL A 26 16.30 12.93 6.47
CA VAL A 26 15.45 11.73 6.56
C VAL A 26 16.09 10.74 7.52
N PHE A 27 15.37 10.33 8.55
CA PHE A 27 15.77 9.26 9.46
C PHE A 27 15.08 7.95 9.07
N GLU A 28 15.85 6.92 8.75
CA GLU A 28 15.37 5.56 8.45
C GLU A 28 15.99 4.58 9.45
N LYS A 29 15.16 3.71 10.05
CA LYS A 29 15.62 2.74 11.04
C LYS A 29 16.40 1.59 10.41
N GLU A 30 16.05 1.24 9.18
CA GLU A 30 16.63 0.14 8.43
C GLU A 30 17.97 0.52 7.80
N ALA A 31 18.76 -0.50 7.44
CA ALA A 31 20.04 -0.33 6.75
C ALA A 31 19.89 -0.01 5.25
N ARG A 32 18.65 0.03 4.74
CA ARG A 32 18.31 0.36 3.35
C ARG A 32 16.95 1.04 3.27
N LEU A 33 16.70 1.79 2.22
CA LEU A 33 15.41 2.43 1.97
C LEU A 33 14.38 1.40 1.50
N ALA A 34 13.10 1.79 1.60
CA ALA A 34 11.96 0.98 1.17
C ALA A 34 11.95 -0.48 1.68
N ALA A 35 12.59 -0.76 2.81
CA ALA A 35 12.74 -2.11 3.37
C ALA A 35 11.43 -2.77 3.80
N HIS A 36 10.36 -1.99 3.95
CA HIS A 36 9.05 -2.46 4.39
C HIS A 36 7.98 -2.34 3.30
N GLN A 37 6.85 -1.70 3.59
CA GLN A 37 5.67 -1.65 2.70
C GLN A 37 5.97 -1.17 1.26
N SER A 38 6.91 -0.24 1.08
CA SER A 38 7.29 0.27 -0.24
C SER A 38 8.05 -0.73 -1.11
N GLY A 39 8.84 -1.63 -0.52
CA GLY A 39 9.47 -2.74 -1.25
C GLY A 39 8.63 -4.02 -1.27
N HIS A 40 7.65 -4.14 -0.37
CA HIS A 40 6.81 -5.32 -0.21
C HIS A 40 5.33 -5.02 -0.54
N ASN A 41 5.06 -4.74 -1.81
CA ASN A 41 3.72 -4.52 -2.34
C ASN A 41 3.62 -5.11 -3.75
N SER A 42 2.44 -5.00 -4.38
CA SER A 42 2.11 -5.57 -5.69
C SER A 42 2.79 -4.90 -6.90
N GLY A 43 3.41 -3.73 -6.74
CA GLY A 43 3.94 -2.95 -7.87
C GLY A 43 2.87 -2.22 -8.68
N VAL A 44 1.59 -2.38 -8.36
CA VAL A 44 0.48 -1.86 -9.17
C VAL A 44 0.40 -0.33 -9.10
N VAL A 45 0.35 0.30 -10.27
CA VAL A 45 -0.02 1.71 -10.47
C VAL A 45 -1.54 1.75 -10.67
N HIS A 46 -2.27 2.09 -9.61
CA HIS A 46 -3.73 1.97 -9.56
C HIS A 46 -4.44 3.03 -10.41
N ALA A 47 -5.40 2.59 -11.23
CA ALA A 47 -6.19 3.48 -12.09
C ALA A 47 -7.38 4.21 -11.40
N GLY A 48 -7.73 3.85 -10.15
CA GLY A 48 -8.83 4.50 -9.42
C GLY A 48 -10.18 3.77 -9.40
N ILE A 49 -10.24 2.48 -9.78
CA ILE A 49 -11.50 1.73 -9.97
C ILE A 49 -12.35 1.61 -8.69
N TYR A 50 -11.71 1.31 -7.55
CA TYR A 50 -12.43 0.79 -6.37
C TYR A 50 -12.92 1.86 -5.39
N TYR A 51 -12.39 3.08 -5.48
CA TYR A 51 -12.54 4.07 -4.42
C TYR A 51 -13.89 4.79 -4.51
N PRO A 52 -14.53 5.13 -3.37
CA PRO A 52 -15.73 5.94 -3.37
C PRO A 52 -15.49 7.28 -4.11
N PRO A 53 -16.33 7.66 -5.08
CA PRO A 53 -16.20 8.94 -5.76
C PRO A 53 -16.23 10.11 -4.79
N GLY A 54 -15.37 11.11 -5.03
CA GLY A 54 -15.19 12.26 -4.15
C GLY A 54 -14.37 12.01 -2.88
N SER A 55 -13.98 10.77 -2.57
CA SER A 55 -13.06 10.51 -1.44
C SER A 55 -11.66 11.05 -1.71
N VAL A 56 -10.91 11.34 -0.64
CA VAL A 56 -9.52 11.80 -0.75
C VAL A 56 -8.68 10.74 -1.45
N LYS A 57 -8.89 9.46 -1.15
CA LYS A 57 -8.31 8.34 -1.90
C LYS A 57 -8.54 8.39 -3.40
N ALA A 58 -9.79 8.61 -3.86
CA ALA A 58 -10.09 8.65 -5.28
C ALA A 58 -9.34 9.81 -5.96
N GLN A 59 -9.40 11.01 -5.36
CA GLN A 59 -8.74 12.21 -5.88
C GLN A 59 -7.22 12.05 -5.93
N LEU A 60 -6.59 11.62 -4.84
CA LEU A 60 -5.14 11.43 -4.77
C LEU A 60 -4.65 10.23 -5.58
N CYS A 61 -5.48 9.22 -5.83
CA CYS A 61 -5.14 8.13 -6.75
C CYS A 61 -5.05 8.65 -8.19
N THR A 62 -6.05 9.41 -8.64
CA THR A 62 -6.07 9.96 -10.00
C THR A 62 -4.94 10.96 -10.21
N ARG A 63 -4.76 11.92 -9.29
CA ARG A 63 -3.68 12.92 -9.35
C ARG A 63 -2.30 12.25 -9.26
N GLY A 64 -2.14 11.35 -8.29
CA GLY A 64 -0.86 10.69 -8.03
C GLY A 64 -0.43 9.74 -9.15
N ARG A 65 -1.37 9.06 -9.81
CA ARG A 65 -1.07 8.24 -10.98
C ARG A 65 -0.41 9.05 -12.09
N GLY A 66 -1.00 10.19 -12.48
CA GLY A 66 -0.43 11.05 -13.52
C GLY A 66 0.97 11.55 -13.14
N LEU A 67 1.11 12.07 -11.91
CA LEU A 67 2.42 12.48 -11.38
C LEU A 67 3.47 11.37 -11.41
N LEU A 68 3.07 10.15 -11.05
CA LEU A 68 3.96 9.01 -11.01
C LEU A 68 4.33 8.55 -12.43
N GLU A 69 3.38 8.51 -13.37
CA GLU A 69 3.65 8.18 -14.77
C GLU A 69 4.67 9.16 -15.38
N ASP A 70 4.47 10.48 -15.17
CA ASP A 70 5.40 11.51 -15.61
C ASP A 70 6.78 11.32 -14.97
N TYR A 71 6.82 11.08 -13.66
CA TYR A 71 8.06 10.86 -12.92
C TYR A 71 8.83 9.62 -13.40
N LEU A 72 8.12 8.52 -13.65
CA LEU A 72 8.71 7.26 -14.14
C LEU A 72 9.32 7.47 -15.53
N ALA A 73 8.62 8.20 -16.41
CA ALA A 73 9.12 8.52 -17.75
C ALA A 73 10.34 9.45 -17.70
N GLU A 74 10.28 10.54 -16.92
CA GLU A 74 11.37 11.52 -16.76
C GLU A 74 12.66 10.87 -16.26
N HIS A 75 12.56 9.91 -15.34
CA HIS A 75 13.70 9.26 -14.69
C HIS A 75 14.05 7.88 -15.29
N ALA A 76 13.42 7.51 -16.41
CA ALA A 76 13.61 6.22 -17.08
C ALA A 76 13.49 5.00 -16.13
N LEU A 77 12.52 5.04 -15.22
CA LEU A 77 12.29 3.98 -14.25
C LEU A 77 11.41 2.85 -14.82
N PRO A 78 11.56 1.60 -14.34
CA PRO A 78 10.79 0.47 -14.85
C PRO A 78 9.29 0.69 -14.70
N TYR A 79 8.57 0.72 -15.83
CA TYR A 79 7.13 0.88 -15.87
C TYR A 79 6.54 0.10 -17.06
N ALA A 80 5.41 -0.55 -16.83
CA ALA A 80 4.64 -1.19 -17.90
C ALA A 80 3.15 -0.94 -17.70
N GLN A 81 2.49 -0.37 -18.71
CA GLN A 81 1.04 -0.23 -18.75
C GLN A 81 0.40 -1.50 -19.31
N CYS A 82 0.28 -2.54 -18.48
CA CYS A 82 -0.22 -3.84 -18.93
C CYS A 82 -1.74 -3.99 -18.89
N GLY A 83 -2.47 -3.11 -18.19
CA GLY A 83 -3.92 -3.18 -18.05
C GLY A 83 -4.39 -4.07 -16.90
N LYS A 84 -5.71 -4.15 -16.71
CA LYS A 84 -6.35 -5.00 -15.70
C LYS A 84 -7.78 -5.36 -16.06
N LEU A 85 -8.15 -6.61 -15.86
CA LEU A 85 -9.54 -7.09 -15.87
C LEU A 85 -10.05 -7.31 -14.45
N VAL A 86 -11.16 -6.68 -14.09
CA VAL A 86 -11.92 -7.02 -12.89
C VAL A 86 -13.12 -7.86 -13.31
N VAL A 87 -13.15 -9.13 -12.91
CA VAL A 87 -14.03 -10.15 -13.48
C VAL A 87 -15.11 -10.58 -12.49
N ALA A 88 -16.35 -10.63 -12.95
CA ALA A 88 -17.47 -11.26 -12.27
C ALA A 88 -17.61 -12.71 -12.79
N LEU A 89 -17.50 -13.69 -11.89
CA LEU A 89 -17.63 -15.12 -12.20
C LEU A 89 -19.06 -15.63 -12.07
N THR A 90 -19.88 -14.98 -11.25
CA THR A 90 -21.23 -15.48 -10.91
C THR A 90 -22.28 -14.38 -11.02
N ALA A 91 -23.53 -14.77 -11.26
CA ALA A 91 -24.64 -13.82 -11.32
C ALA A 91 -24.80 -13.01 -10.01
N ALA A 92 -24.44 -13.61 -8.87
CA ALA A 92 -24.46 -12.95 -7.55
C ALA A 92 -23.38 -11.85 -7.38
N GLU A 93 -22.39 -11.79 -8.27
CA GLU A 93 -21.38 -10.73 -8.30
C GLU A 93 -21.79 -9.55 -9.17
N LEU A 94 -22.74 -9.74 -10.11
CA LEU A 94 -23.14 -8.70 -11.07
C LEU A 94 -23.63 -7.40 -10.41
N PRO A 95 -24.48 -7.40 -9.36
CA PRO A 95 -24.87 -6.13 -8.72
C PRO A 95 -23.68 -5.34 -8.15
N ARG A 96 -22.68 -6.03 -7.60
CA ARG A 96 -21.45 -5.40 -7.08
C ARG A 96 -20.53 -4.95 -8.20
N PHE A 97 -20.50 -5.70 -9.30
CA PHE A 97 -19.80 -5.35 -10.53
C PHE A 97 -20.35 -4.05 -11.13
N GLU A 98 -21.67 -3.90 -11.23
CA GLU A 98 -22.30 -2.68 -11.75
C GLU A 98 -21.99 -1.45 -10.88
N GLU A 99 -22.05 -1.59 -9.56
CA GLU A 99 -21.66 -0.50 -8.65
C GLU A 99 -20.16 -0.15 -8.80
N LEU A 100 -19.30 -1.15 -9.01
CA LEU A 100 -17.89 -0.91 -9.29
C LEU A 100 -17.69 -0.17 -10.63
N ALA A 101 -18.42 -0.55 -11.67
CA ALA A 101 -18.41 0.10 -12.97
C ALA A 101 -18.81 1.57 -12.84
N ARG A 102 -19.91 1.84 -12.12
CA ARG A 102 -20.39 3.20 -11.85
C ARG A 102 -19.34 4.04 -11.12
N ARG A 103 -18.69 3.50 -10.08
CA ARG A 103 -17.61 4.21 -9.35
C ARG A 103 -16.41 4.51 -10.25
N ALA A 104 -15.95 3.52 -11.01
CA ALA A 104 -14.81 3.66 -11.90
C ALA A 104 -15.07 4.74 -12.97
N THR A 105 -16.27 4.78 -13.55
CA THR A 105 -16.69 5.84 -14.46
C THR A 105 -16.72 7.21 -13.76
N ALA A 106 -17.31 7.30 -12.57
CA ALA A 106 -17.37 8.55 -11.82
C ALA A 106 -15.98 9.07 -11.37
N ASN A 107 -15.01 8.17 -11.17
CA ASN A 107 -13.62 8.53 -10.87
C ASN A 107 -12.81 8.88 -12.12
N GLY A 108 -13.38 8.77 -13.32
CA GLY A 108 -12.70 9.07 -14.58
C GLY A 108 -11.57 8.09 -14.91
N VAL A 109 -11.75 6.80 -14.61
CA VAL A 109 -10.74 5.77 -14.93
C VAL A 109 -10.45 5.77 -16.45
N PRO A 110 -9.21 6.03 -16.90
CA PRO A 110 -8.93 6.22 -18.33
C PRO A 110 -9.17 4.95 -19.15
N GLY A 111 -9.89 5.11 -20.26
CA GLY A 111 -10.14 4.04 -21.22
C GLY A 111 -10.93 2.86 -20.67
N LEU A 112 -11.66 3.02 -19.55
CA LEU A 112 -12.47 1.97 -18.93
C LEU A 112 -13.51 1.42 -19.91
N ARG A 113 -13.62 0.09 -19.99
CA ARG A 113 -14.61 -0.59 -20.84
C ARG A 113 -15.22 -1.77 -20.09
N ARG A 114 -16.52 -1.98 -20.27
CA ARG A 114 -17.17 -3.25 -19.92
C ARG A 114 -16.98 -4.22 -21.08
N VAL A 115 -16.63 -5.47 -20.77
CA VAL A 115 -16.49 -6.56 -21.74
C VAL A 115 -17.21 -7.81 -21.24
N GLU A 116 -17.73 -8.61 -22.16
CA GLU A 116 -18.53 -9.81 -21.86
C GLU A 116 -18.20 -10.92 -22.86
N GLY A 117 -18.49 -12.17 -22.48
CA GLY A 117 -18.31 -13.33 -23.34
C GLY A 117 -16.89 -13.41 -23.95
N ALA A 118 -16.83 -13.53 -25.27
CA ALA A 118 -15.56 -13.63 -26.02
C ALA A 118 -14.64 -12.40 -25.83
N GLY A 119 -15.18 -11.22 -25.53
CA GLY A 119 -14.38 -10.02 -25.30
C GLY A 119 -13.48 -10.11 -24.06
N ILE A 120 -13.78 -10.99 -23.10
CA ILE A 120 -12.89 -11.29 -21.98
C ILE A 120 -11.66 -12.04 -22.50
N THR A 121 -11.87 -13.10 -23.28
CA THR A 121 -10.80 -13.95 -23.82
C THR A 121 -9.99 -13.27 -24.93
N ASP A 122 -10.54 -12.27 -25.61
CA ASP A 122 -9.77 -11.45 -26.56
C ASP A 122 -8.67 -10.64 -25.85
N ILE A 123 -8.93 -10.21 -24.61
CA ILE A 123 -7.98 -9.46 -23.78
C ILE A 123 -7.07 -10.42 -23.00
N GLU A 124 -7.66 -11.36 -22.27
CA GLU A 124 -6.97 -12.39 -21.48
C GLU A 124 -7.44 -13.79 -21.90
N PRO A 125 -6.72 -14.47 -22.82
CA PRO A 125 -7.17 -15.73 -23.43
C PRO A 125 -7.48 -16.87 -22.46
N TYR A 126 -6.85 -16.85 -21.29
CA TYR A 126 -7.03 -17.87 -20.26
C TYR A 126 -7.95 -17.43 -19.12
N ALA A 127 -8.52 -16.22 -19.19
CA ALA A 127 -9.45 -15.72 -18.18
C ALA A 127 -10.87 -16.26 -18.41
N ALA A 128 -11.57 -16.53 -17.32
CA ALA A 128 -12.96 -16.97 -17.31
C ALA A 128 -13.84 -15.98 -16.53
N GLY A 129 -15.07 -15.75 -16.99
CA GLY A 129 -16.06 -14.91 -16.30
C GLY A 129 -17.31 -14.64 -17.13
N LEU A 130 -18.32 -14.08 -16.46
CA LEU A 130 -19.58 -13.65 -17.10
C LEU A 130 -19.46 -12.24 -17.69
N ALA A 131 -18.79 -11.34 -16.95
CA ALA A 131 -18.54 -9.96 -17.35
C ALA A 131 -17.22 -9.48 -16.74
N ALA A 132 -16.55 -8.52 -17.37
CA ALA A 132 -15.36 -7.89 -16.82
C ALA A 132 -15.31 -6.37 -17.09
N LEU A 133 -14.65 -5.65 -16.17
CA LEU A 133 -14.24 -4.26 -16.36
C LEU A 133 -12.78 -4.25 -16.76
N HIS A 134 -12.52 -3.81 -17.99
CA HIS A 134 -11.18 -3.61 -18.50
C HIS A 134 -10.72 -2.18 -18.23
N SER A 135 -9.62 -2.06 -17.49
CA SER A 135 -8.90 -0.82 -17.24
C SER A 135 -7.53 -0.88 -17.92
N PRO A 136 -7.42 -0.41 -19.19
CA PRO A 136 -6.20 -0.53 -19.98
C PRO A 136 -5.06 0.36 -19.47
N ALA A 137 -5.37 1.42 -18.71
CA ALA A 137 -4.40 2.35 -18.13
C ALA A 137 -3.85 1.89 -16.77
N THR A 138 -4.27 0.73 -16.23
CA THR A 138 -3.61 0.20 -15.02
C THR A 138 -2.20 -0.26 -15.39
N GLY A 139 -1.19 0.14 -14.62
CA GLY A 139 0.20 -0.22 -14.86
C GLY A 139 0.86 -0.92 -13.68
N ILE A 140 2.14 -1.24 -13.85
CA ILE A 140 3.02 -1.85 -12.85
C ILE A 140 4.39 -1.18 -12.88
N THR A 141 5.03 -1.08 -11.72
CA THR A 141 6.33 -0.41 -11.52
C THR A 141 7.10 -1.06 -10.37
N ASP A 142 8.40 -0.75 -10.26
CA ASP A 142 9.20 -1.04 -9.07
C ASP A 142 9.18 0.16 -8.11
N TYR A 143 8.37 0.08 -7.05
CA TYR A 143 8.28 1.14 -6.05
C TYR A 143 9.52 1.25 -5.13
N ALA A 144 10.36 0.22 -5.05
CA ALA A 144 11.64 0.34 -4.37
C ALA A 144 12.59 1.19 -5.22
N ALA A 145 12.65 0.94 -6.54
CA ALA A 145 13.42 1.78 -7.47
C ALA A 145 12.93 3.24 -7.47
N VAL A 146 11.62 3.47 -7.42
CA VAL A 146 11.05 4.83 -7.28
C VAL A 146 11.51 5.48 -5.98
N ALA A 147 11.47 4.76 -4.86
CA ALA A 147 11.93 5.28 -3.57
C ALA A 147 13.43 5.65 -3.60
N GLU A 148 14.29 4.78 -4.14
CA GLU A 148 15.73 5.06 -4.30
C GLU A 148 15.97 6.28 -5.20
N SER A 149 15.21 6.41 -6.31
CA SER A 149 15.28 7.58 -7.18
C SER A 149 14.89 8.88 -6.45
N LEU A 150 13.80 8.87 -5.68
CA LEU A 150 13.37 10.02 -4.87
C LEU A 150 14.45 10.41 -3.83
N ALA A 151 15.08 9.42 -3.22
CA ALA A 151 16.18 9.62 -2.29
C ALA A 151 17.41 10.26 -2.95
N ALA A 152 17.79 9.81 -4.14
CA ALA A 152 18.87 10.41 -4.91
C ALA A 152 18.60 11.89 -5.20
N GLN A 153 17.35 12.25 -5.51
CA GLN A 153 16.98 13.66 -5.70
C GLN A 153 17.15 14.49 -4.42
N VAL A 154 16.64 14.00 -3.28
CA VAL A 154 16.80 14.67 -1.98
C VAL A 154 18.27 14.95 -1.69
N ILE A 155 19.14 13.96 -1.92
CA ILE A 155 20.59 14.10 -1.74
C ILE A 155 21.19 15.12 -2.71
N SER A 156 20.82 15.06 -3.99
CA SER A 156 21.33 15.98 -5.02
C SER A 156 20.98 17.46 -4.74
N THR A 157 19.88 17.69 -4.02
CA THR A 157 19.44 19.02 -3.57
C THR A 157 20.02 19.44 -2.20
N GLY A 158 20.99 18.70 -1.66
CA GLY A 158 21.66 19.01 -0.39
C GLY A 158 20.99 18.42 0.85
N GLY A 159 19.91 17.64 0.69
CA GLY A 159 19.31 16.89 1.80
C GLY A 159 20.18 15.71 2.23
N SER A 160 19.93 15.19 3.43
CA SER A 160 20.66 14.04 3.99
C SER A 160 19.72 12.89 4.36
N ILE A 161 20.20 11.67 4.17
CA ILE A 161 19.48 10.44 4.53
C ILE A 161 20.34 9.66 5.51
N ARG A 162 19.80 9.43 6.71
CA ARG A 162 20.46 8.71 7.80
C ARG A 162 19.80 7.34 7.95
N LEU A 163 20.43 6.33 7.37
CA LEU A 163 20.07 4.92 7.53
C LEU A 163 20.51 4.41 8.92
N GLY A 164 19.98 3.27 9.37
CA GLY A 164 20.32 2.68 10.67
C GLY A 164 20.08 3.61 11.87
N SER A 165 19.17 4.58 11.70
CA SER A 165 18.96 5.69 12.63
C SER A 165 17.53 5.67 13.19
N PRO A 166 17.17 4.64 13.99
CA PRO A 166 15.85 4.57 14.60
C PRO A 166 15.64 5.77 15.53
N VAL A 167 14.56 6.52 15.31
CA VAL A 167 14.17 7.58 16.24
C VAL A 167 13.55 6.96 17.49
N VAL A 168 14.16 7.24 18.64
CA VAL A 168 13.79 6.66 19.94
C VAL A 168 13.09 7.66 20.86
N ALA A 169 13.26 8.97 20.63
CA ALA A 169 12.53 10.01 21.35
C ALA A 169 12.32 11.26 20.49
N ILE A 170 11.19 11.93 20.71
CA ILE A 170 10.83 13.21 20.10
C ILE A 170 10.36 14.11 21.23
N ARG A 171 10.93 15.32 21.35
CA ARG A 171 10.58 16.28 22.41
C ARG A 171 10.38 17.65 21.79
N ARG A 172 9.26 18.29 22.14
CA ARG A 172 9.10 19.73 21.87
C ARG A 172 10.03 20.49 22.82
N VAL A 173 10.78 21.43 22.29
CA VAL A 173 11.72 22.28 23.05
C VAL A 173 11.48 23.74 22.69
N VAL A 174 11.97 24.66 23.51
CA VAL A 174 11.86 26.10 23.20
C VAL A 174 12.54 26.36 21.87
N GLY A 175 11.78 26.83 20.88
CA GLY A 175 12.25 27.16 19.54
C GLY A 175 12.51 25.95 18.62
N GLY A 176 11.82 24.83 18.81
CA GLY A 176 11.83 23.72 17.84
C GLY A 176 11.47 22.35 18.41
N ILE A 177 11.90 21.31 17.71
CA ILE A 177 11.67 19.91 18.02
C ILE A 177 13.02 19.21 18.10
N GLU A 178 13.30 18.55 19.23
CA GLU A 178 14.45 17.67 19.37
C GLU A 178 14.06 16.23 19.00
N VAL A 179 14.81 15.64 18.09
CA VAL A 179 14.73 14.22 17.70
C VAL A 179 15.98 13.51 18.18
N ALA A 180 15.82 12.40 18.89
CA ALA A 180 16.93 11.57 19.35
C ALA A 180 16.93 10.20 18.67
N THR A 181 18.12 9.78 18.26
CA THR A 181 18.49 8.42 17.85
C THR A 181 19.43 7.83 18.92
N PRO A 182 19.78 6.54 18.88
CA PRO A 182 20.72 5.95 19.84
C PRO A 182 22.09 6.65 19.89
N HIS A 183 22.51 7.29 18.78
CA HIS A 183 23.86 7.82 18.64
C HIS A 183 23.93 9.35 18.53
N ALA A 184 22.81 10.03 18.27
CA ALA A 184 22.79 11.46 18.02
C ALA A 184 21.45 12.10 18.38
N ARG A 185 21.51 13.40 18.65
CA ARG A 185 20.35 14.30 18.77
C ARG A 185 20.37 15.30 17.62
N SER A 186 19.21 15.73 17.17
CA SER A 186 19.08 16.75 16.14
C SER A 186 17.91 17.66 16.47
N ARG A 187 18.12 18.97 16.35
CA ARG A 187 17.09 19.98 16.52
C ARG A 187 16.55 20.36 15.15
N LEU A 188 15.23 20.45 15.06
CA LEU A 188 14.50 20.65 13.81
C LEU A 188 13.40 21.70 14.02
N ASP A 189 13.11 22.49 13.01
CA ASP A 189 12.01 23.46 13.06
C ASP A 189 10.65 22.82 12.78
N ARG A 190 10.65 21.77 11.95
CA ARG A 190 9.47 21.00 11.56
C ARG A 190 9.80 19.51 11.49
N LEU A 191 8.81 18.68 11.74
CA LEU A 191 8.96 17.23 11.72
C LEU A 191 7.77 16.57 11.03
N VAL A 192 8.05 15.71 10.05
CA VAL A 192 7.01 14.90 9.41
C VAL A 192 7.23 13.42 9.72
N LEU A 193 6.18 12.73 10.17
CA LEU A 193 6.18 11.32 10.55
C LEU A 193 5.54 10.47 9.46
N CYS A 194 6.34 9.65 8.77
CA CYS A 194 5.91 8.72 7.72
C CYS A 194 6.29 7.28 8.08
N ALA A 195 6.03 6.88 9.32
CA ALA A 195 6.57 5.65 9.93
C ALA A 195 5.81 4.34 9.59
N GLY A 196 4.85 4.35 8.65
CA GLY A 196 4.16 3.16 8.14
C GLY A 196 3.64 2.23 9.24
N LEU A 197 4.19 1.00 9.30
CA LEU A 197 3.87 0.00 10.32
C LEU A 197 4.05 0.46 11.77
N HIS A 198 4.75 1.58 12.01
CA HIS A 198 4.95 2.19 13.33
C HIS A 198 4.30 3.56 13.48
N ALA A 199 3.40 3.97 12.57
CA ALA A 199 2.78 5.30 12.59
C ALA A 199 2.16 5.68 13.95
N ASP A 200 1.40 4.78 14.58
CA ASP A 200 0.83 5.02 15.92
C ASP A 200 1.90 5.11 17.03
N ARG A 201 2.97 4.31 16.95
CA ARG A 201 4.07 4.33 17.93
C ARG A 201 4.87 5.62 17.85
N VAL A 202 5.26 6.01 16.65
CA VAL A 202 6.09 7.21 16.43
C VAL A 202 5.30 8.48 16.74
N ALA A 203 4.01 8.53 16.43
CA ALA A 203 3.21 9.69 16.87
C ALA A 203 3.06 9.76 18.39
N ARG A 204 2.94 8.63 19.10
CA ARG A 204 2.97 8.64 20.56
C ARG A 204 4.31 9.13 21.11
N LEU A 205 5.43 8.78 20.47
CA LEU A 205 6.74 9.36 20.82
C LEU A 205 6.75 10.88 20.65
N ALA A 206 6.01 11.40 19.68
CA ALA A 206 5.80 12.83 19.47
C ALA A 206 4.70 13.46 20.36
N GLY A 207 4.16 12.72 21.34
CA GLY A 207 3.08 13.20 22.21
C GLY A 207 1.70 13.30 21.54
N GLY A 208 1.53 12.75 20.34
CA GLY A 208 0.26 12.70 19.63
C GLY A 208 -0.68 11.61 20.16
N SER A 209 -1.90 11.58 19.61
CA SER A 209 -2.95 10.63 20.00
C SER A 209 -2.47 9.17 19.91
N PRO A 210 -2.86 8.29 20.86
CA PRO A 210 -2.60 6.85 20.75
C PRO A 210 -3.43 6.17 19.67
N GLU A 211 -4.40 6.87 19.07
CA GLU A 211 -5.32 6.37 18.05
C GLU A 211 -5.13 7.14 16.71
N PRO A 212 -5.44 6.54 15.55
CA PRO A 212 -5.80 5.11 15.38
C PRO A 212 -4.60 4.20 15.72
N ARG A 213 -4.86 2.91 15.98
CA ARG A 213 -3.80 1.92 16.21
C ARG A 213 -3.50 1.14 14.94
N ILE A 214 -2.23 0.85 14.71
CA ILE A 214 -1.81 -0.02 13.60
C ILE A 214 -1.88 -1.49 14.05
N VAL A 215 -2.64 -2.28 13.29
CA VAL A 215 -2.70 -3.75 13.34
C VAL A 215 -2.12 -4.28 12.02
N PRO A 216 -1.08 -5.12 12.04
CA PRO A 216 -0.43 -5.59 10.83
C PRO A 216 -1.17 -6.79 10.23
N PHE A 217 -1.50 -6.70 8.94
CA PHE A 217 -2.00 -7.85 8.18
C PHE A 217 -0.94 -8.27 7.16
N ARG A 218 -0.40 -9.48 7.31
CA ARG A 218 0.48 -10.08 6.33
C ARG A 218 -0.36 -10.56 5.15
N GLY A 219 0.03 -10.13 3.95
CA GLY A 219 -0.46 -10.65 2.69
C GLY A 219 0.61 -11.48 2.02
N GLU A 220 0.31 -12.75 1.83
CA GLU A 220 1.22 -13.75 1.25
C GLU A 220 0.85 -13.95 -0.21
N TYR A 221 1.88 -14.03 -1.05
CA TYR A 221 1.74 -14.29 -2.48
C TYR A 221 2.22 -15.70 -2.79
N LEU A 222 1.59 -16.33 -3.77
CA LEU A 222 2.15 -17.50 -4.44
C LEU A 222 2.78 -17.04 -5.76
N ARG A 223 3.95 -17.57 -6.12
CA ARG A 223 4.61 -17.29 -7.40
C ARG A 223 4.24 -18.36 -8.41
N VAL A 224 3.78 -17.96 -9.59
CA VAL A 224 3.50 -18.86 -10.71
C VAL A 224 4.80 -19.34 -11.35
N HIS A 225 4.86 -20.63 -11.68
CA HIS A 225 6.02 -21.22 -12.35
C HIS A 225 6.30 -20.55 -13.71
N PRO A 226 7.58 -20.41 -14.12
CA PRO A 226 7.97 -19.63 -15.30
C PRO A 226 7.25 -20.00 -16.60
N ASP A 227 6.98 -21.28 -16.81
CA ASP A 227 6.30 -21.84 -17.98
C ASP A 227 4.82 -21.44 -18.12
N LYS A 228 4.22 -20.89 -17.05
CA LYS A 228 2.82 -20.45 -17.03
C LYS A 228 2.62 -18.96 -16.78
N GLN A 229 3.68 -18.17 -16.64
CA GLN A 229 3.54 -16.73 -16.35
C GLN A 229 2.83 -15.98 -17.47
N ASP A 230 3.02 -16.38 -18.73
CA ASP A 230 2.44 -15.71 -19.90
C ASP A 230 0.97 -16.05 -20.18
N LEU A 231 0.38 -16.94 -19.38
CA LEU A 231 -1.06 -17.21 -19.44
C LEU A 231 -1.90 -16.01 -18.96
N VAL A 232 -1.30 -15.08 -18.21
CA VAL A 232 -1.94 -13.81 -17.81
C VAL A 232 -1.12 -12.66 -18.36
N ARG A 233 -1.62 -11.96 -19.38
CA ARG A 233 -0.90 -10.88 -20.07
C ARG A 233 -0.86 -9.59 -19.24
N SER A 234 -1.93 -9.33 -18.50
CA SER A 234 -2.15 -8.14 -17.70
C SER A 234 -2.29 -8.46 -16.21
N MET A 235 -3.49 -8.27 -15.65
CA MET A 235 -3.88 -8.55 -14.28
C MET A 235 -5.33 -9.01 -14.27
N VAL A 236 -5.63 -10.07 -13.52
CA VAL A 236 -7.00 -10.60 -13.39
C VAL A 236 -7.41 -10.57 -11.92
N TYR A 237 -8.42 -9.75 -11.64
CA TYR A 237 -8.88 -9.45 -10.29
C TYR A 237 -10.36 -9.83 -10.13
N PRO A 238 -10.79 -10.27 -8.93
CA PRO A 238 -12.18 -10.54 -8.63
C PRO A 238 -12.95 -9.22 -8.41
N VAL A 239 -14.27 -9.28 -8.58
CA VAL A 239 -15.16 -8.27 -7.98
C VAL A 239 -15.01 -8.33 -6.46
N PRO A 240 -14.65 -7.21 -5.78
CA PRO A 240 -14.36 -7.24 -4.36
C PRO A 240 -15.62 -7.52 -3.53
N ASP A 241 -15.44 -8.15 -2.38
CA ASP A 241 -16.46 -8.20 -1.35
C ASP A 241 -16.45 -6.86 -0.58
N PRO A 242 -17.55 -6.07 -0.57
CA PRO A 242 -17.61 -4.81 0.16
C PRO A 242 -17.32 -4.94 1.66
N ARG A 243 -17.56 -6.13 2.24
CA ARG A 243 -17.24 -6.43 3.65
C ARG A 243 -15.73 -6.55 3.88
N TYR A 244 -14.98 -6.89 2.82
CA TYR A 244 -13.56 -7.17 2.85
C TYR A 244 -12.89 -6.69 1.55
N PRO A 245 -12.86 -5.37 1.27
CA PRO A 245 -12.44 -4.85 -0.04
C PRO A 245 -10.95 -5.07 -0.33
N PHE A 246 -10.18 -5.50 0.67
CA PHE A 246 -8.77 -5.86 0.56
C PHE A 246 -8.52 -7.38 0.46
N LEU A 247 -9.58 -8.21 0.55
CA LEU A 247 -9.51 -9.65 0.35
C LEU A 247 -9.92 -9.99 -1.09
N GLY A 248 -9.05 -10.73 -1.77
CA GLY A 248 -9.27 -11.17 -3.13
C GLY A 248 -8.01 -11.87 -3.63
N VAL A 249 -8.19 -12.99 -4.31
CA VAL A 249 -7.05 -13.68 -4.93
C VAL A 249 -6.87 -13.08 -6.31
N HIS A 250 -5.76 -12.38 -6.52
CA HIS A 250 -5.47 -11.67 -7.76
C HIS A 250 -4.37 -12.37 -8.54
N PHE A 251 -4.46 -12.42 -9.86
CA PHE A 251 -3.29 -12.63 -10.70
C PHE A 251 -2.67 -11.27 -11.01
N THR A 252 -1.48 -11.04 -10.49
CA THR A 252 -0.78 -9.75 -10.57
C THR A 252 0.55 -9.93 -11.27
N ARG A 253 0.68 -9.36 -12.46
CA ARG A 253 1.96 -9.27 -13.15
C ARG A 253 2.88 -8.27 -12.46
N ARG A 254 4.16 -8.57 -12.43
CA ARG A 254 5.24 -7.77 -11.85
C ARG A 254 6.04 -7.14 -12.97
N VAL A 255 6.65 -5.98 -12.70
CA VAL A 255 7.45 -5.26 -13.70
C VAL A 255 8.70 -6.05 -14.12
N ASP A 256 9.15 -6.99 -13.28
CA ASP A 256 10.22 -7.95 -13.59
C ASP A 256 9.78 -9.12 -14.48
N GLY A 257 8.52 -9.14 -14.93
CA GLY A 257 7.92 -10.18 -15.76
C GLY A 257 7.24 -11.30 -14.97
N SER A 258 7.50 -11.44 -13.67
CA SER A 258 6.91 -12.52 -12.87
C SER A 258 5.39 -12.36 -12.67
N LEU A 259 4.72 -13.47 -12.36
CA LEU A 259 3.28 -13.50 -12.09
C LEU A 259 3.05 -14.04 -10.67
N ASP A 260 2.36 -13.24 -9.85
CA ASP A 260 2.01 -13.60 -8.49
C ASP A 260 0.51 -13.79 -8.33
N VAL A 261 0.13 -14.75 -7.50
CA VAL A 261 -1.24 -15.00 -7.06
C VAL A 261 -1.41 -14.50 -5.63
N GLY A 262 -2.25 -13.47 -5.44
CA GLY A 262 -2.67 -12.97 -4.14
C GLY A 262 -2.71 -11.44 -4.02
N PRO A 263 -2.62 -10.86 -2.81
CA PRO A 263 -2.33 -11.52 -1.53
C PRO A 263 -3.58 -12.02 -0.79
N ASN A 264 -3.39 -12.94 0.16
CA ASN A 264 -4.35 -13.19 1.25
C ASN A 264 -4.30 -12.06 2.30
N ALA A 265 -5.05 -12.16 3.40
CA ALA A 265 -4.78 -11.31 4.57
C ALA A 265 -4.91 -12.07 5.89
N VAL A 266 -3.76 -12.32 6.52
CA VAL A 266 -3.65 -12.94 7.85
C VAL A 266 -3.05 -11.97 8.85
N LEU A 267 -3.43 -12.08 10.12
CA LEU A 267 -2.81 -11.27 11.18
C LEU A 267 -1.32 -11.60 11.27
N ALA A 268 -0.46 -10.59 11.16
CA ALA A 268 0.98 -10.79 11.38
C ALA A 268 1.28 -10.85 12.89
N LEU A 269 2.13 -11.78 13.29
CA LEU A 269 2.49 -12.00 14.71
C LEU A 269 3.53 -11.00 15.25
N ALA A 270 4.00 -10.10 14.38
CA ALA A 270 4.80 -8.93 14.68
C ALA A 270 4.46 -7.84 13.65
N ARG A 271 4.72 -6.57 13.97
CA ARG A 271 4.51 -5.45 13.01
C ARG A 271 5.27 -5.64 11.72
N GLU A 272 6.50 -6.15 11.81
CA GLU A 272 7.36 -6.48 10.68
C GLU A 272 7.38 -7.99 10.45
N GLY A 273 6.25 -8.65 10.69
CA GLY A 273 6.11 -10.10 10.66
C GLY A 273 5.98 -10.67 9.25
N TYR A 274 7.00 -10.48 8.40
CA TYR A 274 7.00 -10.94 6.99
C TYR A 274 7.00 -12.47 6.83
N GLY A 275 7.35 -13.22 7.87
CA GLY A 275 7.28 -14.69 7.91
C GLY A 275 6.58 -15.21 9.16
N TRP A 276 6.21 -16.49 9.15
CA TRP A 276 5.52 -17.15 10.26
C TRP A 276 6.36 -17.22 11.55
N GLY A 277 7.70 -17.30 11.44
CA GLY A 277 8.60 -17.31 12.58
C GLY A 277 8.81 -15.93 13.23
N ALA A 278 8.35 -14.84 12.60
CA ALA A 278 8.51 -13.49 13.14
C ALA A 278 7.38 -13.19 14.14
N VAL A 279 7.68 -13.45 15.43
CA VAL A 279 6.73 -13.33 16.54
C VAL A 279 7.21 -12.28 17.54
N SER A 280 6.31 -11.37 17.93
CA SER A 280 6.55 -10.38 18.98
C SER A 280 5.46 -10.46 20.03
N LEU A 281 5.78 -11.03 21.19
CA LEU A 281 4.84 -11.10 22.32
C LEU A 281 4.37 -9.72 22.78
N ARG A 282 5.24 -8.71 22.68
CA ARG A 282 4.91 -7.31 22.96
C ARG A 282 3.83 -6.79 22.00
N ASP A 283 3.97 -7.08 20.70
CA ASP A 283 3.00 -6.66 19.69
C ASP A 283 1.66 -7.38 19.88
N LEU A 284 1.70 -8.70 20.07
CA LEU A 284 0.50 -9.52 20.31
C LEU A 284 -0.26 -9.07 21.56
N GLY A 285 0.45 -8.84 22.67
CA GLY A 285 -0.15 -8.29 23.89
C GLY A 285 -0.77 -6.92 23.67
N ALA A 286 -0.11 -6.04 22.89
CA ALA A 286 -0.65 -4.72 22.56
C ALA A 286 -1.91 -4.79 21.68
N TYR A 287 -2.00 -5.75 20.75
CA TYR A 287 -3.20 -5.98 19.94
C TYR A 287 -4.35 -6.53 20.78
N ALA A 288 -4.08 -7.57 21.57
CA ALA A 288 -5.08 -8.19 22.45
C ALA A 288 -5.66 -7.19 23.46
N ALA A 289 -4.81 -6.31 24.01
CA ALA A 289 -5.21 -5.26 24.94
C ALA A 289 -6.03 -4.12 24.30
N PHE A 290 -5.98 -3.95 22.97
CA PHE A 290 -6.70 -2.88 22.27
C PHE A 290 -8.20 -3.23 22.07
N PRO A 291 -9.15 -2.40 22.58
CA PRO A 291 -10.58 -2.67 22.42
C PRO A 291 -11.05 -2.77 20.97
N GLY A 292 -10.51 -1.92 20.09
CA GLY A 292 -10.85 -1.93 18.66
C GLY A 292 -10.53 -3.26 18.01
N PHE A 293 -9.36 -3.85 18.33
CA PHE A 293 -8.97 -5.17 17.83
C PHE A 293 -9.92 -6.26 18.30
N ARG A 294 -10.29 -6.29 19.60
CA ARG A 294 -11.26 -7.27 20.12
C ARG A 294 -12.64 -7.14 19.49
N ARG A 295 -13.08 -5.92 19.13
CA ARG A 295 -14.34 -5.69 18.41
C ARG A 295 -14.25 -6.19 16.96
N MET A 296 -13.20 -5.81 16.24
CA MET A 296 -12.95 -6.26 14.87
C MET A 296 -12.83 -7.79 14.79
N ALA A 297 -12.05 -8.42 15.67
CA ALA A 297 -11.86 -9.87 15.71
C ALA A 297 -13.18 -10.61 15.92
N ARG A 298 -14.03 -10.16 16.87
CA ARG A 298 -15.36 -10.75 17.09
C ARG A 298 -16.27 -10.65 15.87
N ARG A 299 -16.16 -9.57 15.09
CA ARG A 299 -16.96 -9.36 13.87
C ARG A 299 -16.49 -10.23 12.69
N HIS A 300 -15.18 -10.48 12.59
CA HIS A 300 -14.55 -11.05 11.39
C HIS A 300 -13.85 -12.41 11.59
N TRP A 301 -14.07 -13.09 12.73
CA TRP A 301 -13.36 -14.34 13.07
C TRP A 301 -13.50 -15.45 12.01
N ARG A 302 -14.69 -15.62 11.42
CA ARG A 302 -14.92 -16.65 10.38
C ARG A 302 -14.05 -16.43 9.16
N THR A 303 -13.93 -15.18 8.74
CA THR A 303 -13.06 -14.78 7.63
C THR A 303 -11.60 -15.01 8.00
N ALA A 304 -11.19 -14.62 9.20
CA ALA A 304 -9.82 -14.86 9.67
C ALA A 304 -9.43 -16.36 9.64
N VAL A 305 -10.34 -17.25 10.05
CA VAL A 305 -10.12 -18.71 9.95
C VAL A 305 -9.96 -19.15 8.50
N GLY A 306 -10.81 -18.66 7.59
CA GLY A 306 -10.70 -18.97 6.16
C GLY A 306 -9.38 -18.51 5.53
N GLU A 307 -8.90 -17.31 5.90
CA GLU A 307 -7.62 -16.77 5.44
C GLU A 307 -6.43 -17.56 6.00
N LEU A 308 -6.48 -17.99 7.26
CA LEU A 308 -5.46 -18.86 7.86
C LEU A 308 -5.39 -20.22 7.17
N TRP A 309 -6.55 -20.81 6.83
CA TRP A 309 -6.60 -22.05 6.07
C TRP A 309 -5.98 -21.89 4.67
N GLY A 310 -6.33 -20.80 3.96
CA GLY A 310 -5.74 -20.48 2.65
C GLY A 310 -4.23 -20.24 2.72
N SER A 311 -3.72 -19.67 3.82
CA SER A 311 -2.28 -19.54 4.05
C SER A 311 -1.57 -20.89 4.25
N ALA A 312 -2.21 -21.78 5.03
CA ALA A 312 -1.65 -23.11 5.31
C ALA A 312 -1.66 -24.00 4.06
N SER A 313 -2.70 -23.91 3.22
CA SER A 313 -2.93 -24.78 2.07
C SER A 313 -2.91 -24.04 0.74
N ARG A 314 -1.87 -24.28 -0.08
CA ARG A 314 -1.78 -23.79 -1.47
C ARG A 314 -2.98 -24.23 -2.32
N ALA A 315 -3.45 -25.47 -2.11
CA ALA A 315 -4.61 -25.99 -2.83
C ALA A 315 -5.89 -25.20 -2.51
N ALA A 316 -6.14 -24.93 -1.23
CA ALA A 316 -7.31 -24.13 -0.82
C ALA A 316 -7.23 -22.68 -1.31
N TYR A 317 -6.02 -22.12 -1.38
CA TYR A 317 -5.82 -20.78 -1.94
C TYR A 317 -6.13 -20.75 -3.45
N MET A 318 -5.60 -21.73 -4.19
CA MET A 318 -5.77 -21.83 -5.64
C MET A 318 -7.16 -22.29 -6.08
N GLU A 319 -7.95 -22.93 -5.22
CA GLU A 319 -9.35 -23.26 -5.50
C GLU A 319 -10.17 -22.01 -5.90
N LYS A 320 -9.91 -20.87 -5.24
CA LYS A 320 -10.57 -19.60 -5.59
C LYS A 320 -9.94 -18.94 -6.81
N ALA A 321 -8.60 -18.96 -6.90
CA ALA A 321 -7.85 -18.30 -7.97
C ALA A 321 -8.12 -18.94 -9.34
N SER A 322 -8.03 -20.27 -9.42
CA SER A 322 -8.17 -21.04 -10.66
C SER A 322 -9.52 -20.87 -11.32
N ARG A 323 -10.56 -20.43 -10.61
CA ARG A 323 -11.86 -20.08 -11.22
C ARG A 323 -11.75 -18.89 -12.19
N TYR A 324 -10.78 -18.00 -12.00
CA TYR A 324 -10.52 -16.87 -12.88
C TYR A 324 -9.57 -17.23 -14.02
N VAL A 325 -8.58 -18.09 -13.77
CA VAL A 325 -7.61 -18.56 -14.78
C VAL A 325 -7.44 -20.08 -14.64
N PRO A 326 -8.32 -20.90 -15.23
CA PRO A 326 -8.37 -22.36 -15.00
C PRO A 326 -7.10 -23.12 -15.38
N ALA A 327 -6.29 -22.56 -16.29
CA ALA A 327 -5.04 -23.17 -16.72
C ALA A 327 -3.91 -23.12 -15.67
N ILE A 328 -4.06 -22.31 -14.61
CA ILE A 328 -3.11 -22.21 -13.48
C ILE A 328 -3.72 -22.86 -12.24
N THR A 329 -3.09 -23.93 -11.79
CA THR A 329 -3.55 -24.78 -10.69
C THR A 329 -2.60 -24.72 -9.48
N ALA A 330 -2.92 -25.45 -8.41
CA ALA A 330 -2.07 -25.54 -7.22
C ALA A 330 -0.70 -26.18 -7.48
N ALA A 331 -0.56 -26.98 -8.54
CA ALA A 331 0.73 -27.56 -8.94
C ALA A 331 1.65 -26.53 -9.60
N ASP A 332 1.08 -25.43 -10.11
CA ASP A 332 1.77 -24.43 -10.92
C ASP A 332 2.30 -23.25 -10.11
N VAL A 333 2.27 -23.36 -8.76
CA VAL A 333 2.61 -22.26 -7.87
C VAL A 333 3.50 -22.68 -6.69
N ALA A 334 4.47 -21.83 -6.39
CA ALA A 334 5.32 -21.90 -5.22
C ALA A 334 4.99 -20.78 -4.22
N ARG A 335 5.41 -20.88 -2.96
CA ARG A 335 5.29 -19.77 -2.02
C ARG A 335 6.20 -18.62 -2.47
N GLY A 336 5.63 -17.43 -2.59
CA GLY A 336 6.34 -16.20 -2.94
C GLY A 336 6.68 -15.35 -1.72
N VAL A 337 6.92 -14.07 -1.98
CA VAL A 337 7.18 -13.07 -0.94
C VAL A 337 5.90 -12.70 -0.20
N ALA A 338 6.04 -12.05 0.96
CA ALA A 338 4.93 -11.46 1.68
C ALA A 338 5.11 -9.96 1.85
N GLY A 339 3.99 -9.25 1.91
CA GLY A 339 3.91 -7.88 2.39
C GLY A 339 3.19 -7.81 3.72
N VAL A 340 3.42 -6.76 4.49
CA VAL A 340 2.68 -6.50 5.73
C VAL A 340 2.01 -5.14 5.62
N ARG A 341 0.68 -5.12 5.58
CA ARG A 341 -0.12 -3.92 5.53
C ARG A 341 -0.27 -3.33 6.94
N ALA A 342 0.10 -2.06 7.09
CA ALA A 342 -0.23 -1.26 8.26
C ALA A 342 -1.72 -0.87 8.22
N GLN A 343 -2.59 -1.67 8.83
CA GLN A 343 -4.02 -1.35 8.89
C GLN A 343 -4.31 -0.50 10.12
N ALA A 344 -4.67 0.77 9.92
CA ALA A 344 -5.16 1.61 11.00
C ALA A 344 -6.57 1.17 11.42
N LEU A 345 -6.77 1.10 12.73
CA LEU A 345 -7.97 0.62 13.38
C LEU A 345 -8.39 1.63 14.46
N ASP A 346 -9.62 2.12 14.37
CA ASP A 346 -10.20 2.99 15.39
C ASP A 346 -10.69 2.15 16.60
N ARG A 347 -10.92 2.83 17.73
CA ARG A 347 -11.27 2.18 19.01
C ARG A 347 -12.57 1.36 18.95
N ASP A 348 -13.47 1.74 18.05
CA ASP A 348 -14.73 1.04 17.83
C ASP A 348 -14.57 -0.27 17.02
N GLY A 349 -13.39 -0.50 16.45
CA GLY A 349 -13.08 -1.66 15.61
C GLY A 349 -13.33 -1.42 14.12
N SER A 350 -13.62 -0.19 13.71
CA SER A 350 -13.70 0.20 12.31
C SER A 350 -12.30 0.36 11.69
N LEU A 351 -12.16 -0.13 10.46
CA LEU A 351 -10.96 0.04 9.67
C LEU A 351 -10.91 1.48 9.16
N VAL A 352 -9.81 2.19 9.38
CA VAL A 352 -9.64 3.52 8.79
C VAL A 352 -9.34 3.31 7.31
N ASP A 353 -10.34 3.63 6.48
CA ASP A 353 -10.22 3.46 5.05
C ASP A 353 -9.42 4.59 4.42
N ASP A 354 -9.78 5.86 4.62
CA ASP A 354 -9.13 6.99 3.95
C ASP A 354 -7.77 7.39 4.56
N PHE A 355 -7.02 8.25 3.88
CA PHE A 355 -5.79 8.85 4.40
C PHE A 355 -6.09 9.66 5.66
N ARG A 356 -5.29 9.48 6.72
CA ARG A 356 -5.39 10.28 7.94
C ARG A 356 -4.05 10.95 8.21
N ILE A 357 -4.05 12.28 8.11
CA ILE A 357 -2.90 13.15 8.37
C ILE A 357 -3.30 14.12 9.48
N GLU A 358 -2.48 14.19 10.51
CA GLU A 358 -2.65 15.09 11.66
C GLU A 358 -1.50 16.10 11.65
N SER A 359 -1.72 17.33 12.08
CA SER A 359 -0.68 18.36 12.16
C SER A 359 -0.89 19.20 13.41
N GLN A 360 0.17 19.35 14.21
CA GLN A 360 0.12 20.09 15.47
C GLN A 360 1.53 20.51 15.89
N ASP A 361 1.70 21.80 16.19
CA ASP A 361 2.92 22.40 16.75
C ASP A 361 4.19 22.06 15.94
N GLY A 362 4.13 22.18 14.61
CA GLY A 362 5.26 21.90 13.73
C GLY A 362 5.51 20.41 13.46
N ILE A 363 4.62 19.52 13.93
CA ILE A 363 4.69 18.07 13.69
C ILE A 363 3.52 17.63 12.82
N THR A 364 3.79 17.14 11.61
CA THR A 364 2.81 16.54 10.70
C THR A 364 2.94 15.01 10.71
N ALA A 365 1.91 14.28 11.14
CA ALA A 365 1.94 12.83 11.23
C ALA A 365 1.02 12.17 10.20
N VAL A 366 1.58 11.31 9.35
CA VAL A 366 0.82 10.40 8.50
C VAL A 366 0.40 9.19 9.34
N ARG A 367 -0.86 9.18 9.79
CA ARG A 367 -1.44 8.18 10.70
C ARG A 367 -1.95 6.94 9.98
N ASN A 368 -2.43 7.12 8.75
CA ASN A 368 -2.91 6.05 7.89
C ASN A 368 -2.63 6.38 6.42
N ALA A 369 -1.93 5.47 5.72
CA ALA A 369 -1.67 5.54 4.29
C ALA A 369 -1.72 4.15 3.65
N PRO A 370 -2.93 3.55 3.54
CA PRO A 370 -3.11 2.23 2.92
C PRO A 370 -3.03 2.34 1.39
N SER A 371 -3.14 1.22 0.67
CA SER A 371 -3.30 1.25 -0.80
C SER A 371 -4.43 2.22 -1.19
N PRO A 372 -4.19 3.12 -2.18
CA PRO A 372 -3.08 3.15 -3.15
C PRO A 372 -1.92 4.12 -2.82
N ALA A 373 -1.49 4.26 -1.56
CA ALA A 373 -0.47 5.24 -1.14
C ALA A 373 0.82 5.28 -1.99
N ALA A 374 1.27 4.15 -2.55
CA ALA A 374 2.45 4.12 -3.41
C ALA A 374 2.19 4.86 -4.75
N THR A 375 1.07 4.55 -5.41
CA THR A 375 0.60 5.29 -6.61
C THR A 375 0.35 6.76 -6.27
N SER A 376 -0.22 7.04 -5.11
CA SER A 376 -0.56 8.39 -4.66
C SER A 376 0.59 9.16 -4.01
N SER A 377 1.81 8.59 -3.95
CA SER A 377 2.88 9.09 -3.07
C SER A 377 3.26 10.55 -3.34
N LEU A 378 3.41 10.93 -4.61
CA LEU A 378 3.73 12.30 -5.03
C LEU A 378 2.58 13.28 -4.72
N ALA A 379 1.32 12.89 -4.95
CA ALA A 379 0.16 13.72 -4.62
C ALA A 379 -0.04 13.87 -3.10
N ILE A 380 0.22 12.81 -2.33
CA ILE A 380 0.23 12.85 -0.86
C ILE A 380 1.32 13.81 -0.37
N ALA A 381 2.48 13.84 -1.04
CA ALA A 381 3.55 14.77 -0.72
C ALA A 381 3.14 16.23 -0.89
N GLU A 382 2.45 16.58 -2.00
CA GLU A 382 1.87 17.92 -2.21
C GLU A 382 1.01 18.34 -1.00
N VAL A 383 0.05 17.49 -0.61
CA VAL A 383 -0.87 17.76 0.52
C VAL A 383 -0.14 17.92 1.85
N ILE A 384 0.87 17.08 2.11
CA ILE A 384 1.63 17.15 3.37
C ILE A 384 2.46 18.43 3.41
N VAL A 385 3.13 18.79 2.31
CA VAL A 385 3.96 20.00 2.26
C VAL A 385 3.10 21.25 2.36
N ASP A 386 1.91 21.28 1.76
CA ASP A 386 0.95 22.38 1.94
C ASP A 386 0.60 22.58 3.44
N ARG A 387 0.38 21.49 4.19
CA ARG A 387 0.13 21.58 5.63
C ARG A 387 1.34 22.07 6.42
N VAL A 388 2.54 21.58 6.09
CA VAL A 388 3.79 22.02 6.72
C VAL A 388 4.02 23.52 6.50
N LEU A 389 3.67 24.02 5.31
CA LEU A 389 3.78 25.43 4.96
C LEU A 389 2.68 26.31 5.56
N ALA A 390 1.48 25.77 5.79
CA ALA A 390 0.37 26.50 6.40
C ALA A 390 0.57 26.76 7.91
N GLU A 391 1.38 25.95 8.59
CA GLU A 391 1.80 26.17 9.99
C GLU A 391 2.96 27.19 10.11
N ARG A 392 3.19 28.04 9.11
CA ARG A 392 4.26 29.06 9.14
C ARG A 392 3.83 30.36 9.80
#